data_AF-A0A7S1MXL3-F1
#
_entry.id   AF-A0A7S1MXL3-F1
#
_cell.length_a   1.000
_cell.length_b   1.000
_cell.length_c   1.000
_cell.angle_alpha   90.00
_cell.angle_beta   90.00
_cell.angle_gamma   90.00
#
_symmetry.space_group_name_H-M   'P 1'
#
loop_
_entity.id
_entity.type
_entity.pdbx_description
1 polymer ?
#
loop_
_entity_poly.entity_id
_entity_poly.type
_entity_poly.pdbx_seq_one_letter_code
_entity_poly.pdbx_strand_id
1 'polypeptide(L)'
;GMEGEVCVEEDPGGSVAVLRSQMKALLDEGSLTDVSVQVASSREGGVVLLRAHKVMLAASSPMLKTMLTSSEFGDCGKEVLCLGGVDEEAMRWVLDFVYTGSVVVGGASSLL
;
A
#
# COMPACT_ATOMS: atom_id res chain seq x y z
N GLY A 1 10.65 -43.41 17.31
CA GLY A 1 10.64 -42.23 16.45
C GLY A 1 10.82 -41.03 17.34
N MET A 2 11.88 -40.25 17.13
CA MET A 2 12.07 -38.97 17.83
C MET A 2 11.32 -37.92 17.01
N GLU A 3 10.17 -37.49 17.51
CA GLU A 3 9.55 -36.26 17.05
C GLU A 3 10.38 -35.13 17.67
N GLY A 4 11.21 -34.49 16.85
CA GLY A 4 11.93 -33.30 17.28
C GLY A 4 10.94 -32.15 17.43
N GLU A 5 10.77 -31.65 18.65
CA GLU A 5 10.20 -30.32 18.86
C GLU A 5 11.09 -29.31 18.13
N VAL A 6 10.59 -28.78 17.02
CA VAL A 6 11.18 -27.59 16.39
C VAL A 6 10.79 -26.41 17.28
N CYS A 7 11.71 -25.99 18.14
CA CYS A 7 11.62 -24.69 18.80
C CYS A 7 11.77 -23.61 17.71
N VAL A 8 10.65 -23.07 17.26
CA VAL A 8 10.67 -21.83 16.47
C VAL A 8 10.98 -20.72 17.45
N GLU A 9 12.22 -20.25 17.47
CA GLU A 9 12.55 -19.03 18.21
C GLU A 9 11.84 -17.86 17.52
N GLU A 10 10.84 -17.27 18.19
CA GLU A 10 10.17 -16.08 17.70
C GLU A 10 11.18 -14.91 17.68
N ASP A 11 11.57 -14.46 16.49
CA ASP A 11 12.30 -13.20 16.31
C ASP A 11 11.30 -12.05 16.56
N PRO A 12 11.36 -11.35 17.69
CA PRO A 12 10.25 -10.54 18.20
C PRO A 12 10.00 -9.23 17.40
N GLY A 13 10.63 -9.06 16.24
CA GLY A 13 10.32 -7.98 15.31
C GLY A 13 11.24 -7.85 14.09
N GLY A 14 12.35 -8.60 14.02
CA GLY A 14 13.32 -8.46 12.94
C GLY A 14 12.74 -8.87 11.58
N SER A 15 12.22 -10.10 11.47
CA SER A 15 11.74 -10.68 10.22
C SER A 15 10.62 -9.86 9.56
N VAL A 16 9.63 -9.40 10.34
CA VAL A 16 8.52 -8.57 9.81
C VAL A 16 9.00 -7.17 9.43
N ALA A 17 9.90 -6.56 10.22
CA ALA A 17 10.46 -5.26 9.88
C ALA A 17 11.33 -5.32 8.60
N VAL A 18 12.10 -6.40 8.43
CA VAL A 18 12.88 -6.66 7.21
C VAL A 18 11.96 -6.84 6.02
N LEU A 19 10.95 -7.70 6.12
CA LEU A 19 9.97 -7.91 5.05
C LEU A 19 9.28 -6.61 4.65
N ARG A 20 8.86 -5.80 5.64
CA ARG A 20 8.25 -4.49 5.40
C ARG A 20 9.20 -3.56 4.64
N SER A 21 10.46 -3.50 5.05
CA SER A 21 11.49 -2.72 4.35
C SER A 21 11.70 -3.20 2.91
N GLN A 22 11.67 -4.51 2.68
CA GLN A 22 11.78 -5.09 1.33
C GLN A 22 10.56 -4.77 0.47
N MET A 23 9.35 -4.86 1.02
CA MET A 23 8.12 -4.49 0.31
C MET A 23 8.09 -3.00 -0.05
N LYS A 24 8.61 -2.12 0.82
CA LYS A 24 8.77 -0.70 0.51
C LYS A 24 9.77 -0.46 -0.62
N ALA A 25 10.90 -1.16 -0.61
CA ALA A 25 11.89 -1.07 -1.69
C ALA A 25 11.30 -1.48 -3.05
N LEU A 26 10.53 -2.58 -3.08
CA LEU A 26 9.82 -3.02 -4.30
C LEU A 26 8.82 -1.96 -4.79
N LEU A 27 8.11 -1.29 -3.87
CA LEU A 27 7.21 -0.19 -4.22
C LEU A 27 7.98 0.99 -4.84
N ASP A 28 9.10 1.39 -4.24
CA ASP A 28 9.92 2.53 -4.70
C ASP A 28 10.53 2.26 -6.08
N GLU A 29 10.88 1.02 -6.36
CA GLU A 29 11.35 0.57 -7.68
C GLU A 29 10.20 0.38 -8.70
N GLY A 30 8.94 0.37 -8.24
CA GLY A 30 7.78 0.03 -9.05
C GLY A 30 7.77 -1.42 -9.53
N SER A 31 8.47 -2.31 -8.83
CA SER A 31 8.60 -3.73 -9.15
C SER A 31 7.45 -4.52 -8.55
N LEU A 32 6.98 -5.55 -9.24
CA LEU A 32 5.90 -6.46 -8.80
C LEU A 32 4.57 -5.80 -8.42
N THR A 33 4.39 -4.51 -8.70
CA THR A 33 3.12 -3.82 -8.48
C THR A 33 2.05 -4.36 -9.42
N ASP A 34 0.91 -4.73 -8.88
CA ASP A 34 -0.18 -5.41 -9.57
C ASP A 34 -1.50 -4.61 -9.56
N VAL A 35 -1.51 -3.41 -8.96
CA VAL A 35 -2.63 -2.47 -8.94
C VAL A 35 -2.15 -1.04 -9.14
N SER A 36 -2.99 -0.22 -9.78
CA SER A 36 -2.83 1.24 -9.81
C SER A 36 -3.99 1.92 -9.11
N VAL A 37 -3.72 2.76 -8.11
CA VAL A 37 -4.74 3.54 -7.41
C VAL A 37 -4.93 4.86 -8.14
N GLN A 38 -6.14 5.11 -8.63
CA GLN A 38 -6.52 6.35 -9.28
C GLN A 38 -7.09 7.32 -8.26
N VAL A 39 -6.48 8.51 -8.16
CA VAL A 39 -6.86 9.59 -7.24
C VAL A 39 -6.86 10.94 -7.95
N ALA A 40 -7.47 11.95 -7.33
CA ALA A 40 -7.43 13.31 -7.86
C ALA A 40 -6.01 13.89 -7.79
N SER A 41 -5.56 14.57 -8.84
CA SER A 41 -4.26 15.28 -8.82
C SER A 41 -4.34 16.49 -7.89
N SER A 42 -3.28 16.73 -7.09
CA SER A 42 -3.24 17.86 -6.15
C SER A 42 -2.84 19.19 -6.80
N ARG A 43 -2.30 19.17 -8.03
CA ARG A 43 -1.74 20.37 -8.70
C ARG A 43 -2.53 20.84 -9.92
N GLU A 44 -3.25 19.94 -10.58
CA GLU A 44 -3.97 20.22 -11.83
C GLU A 44 -5.25 19.40 -11.88
N GLY A 45 -6.34 19.94 -12.41
CA GLY A 45 -7.59 19.19 -12.56
C GLY A 45 -7.34 17.92 -13.37
N GLY A 46 -7.63 16.76 -12.79
CA GLY A 46 -7.35 15.48 -13.41
C GLY A 46 -7.15 14.36 -12.40
N VAL A 47 -6.58 13.25 -12.88
CA VAL A 47 -6.33 12.05 -12.08
C VAL A 47 -4.90 11.56 -12.25
N VAL A 48 -4.34 11.02 -11.17
CA VAL A 48 -3.01 10.38 -11.15
C VAL A 48 -3.15 8.92 -10.78
N LEU A 49 -2.32 8.06 -11.37
CA LEU A 49 -2.24 6.64 -11.08
C LEU A 49 -1.01 6.35 -10.22
N LEU A 50 -1.23 5.89 -8.99
CA LEU A 50 -0.18 5.48 -8.06
C LEU A 50 -0.07 3.95 -8.04
N ARG A 51 1.09 3.39 -8.39
CA ARG A 51 1.29 1.93 -8.38
C ARG A 51 1.39 1.41 -6.95
N ALA A 52 0.90 0.19 -6.72
CA ALA A 52 1.00 -0.50 -5.43
C ALA A 52 0.86 -2.03 -5.59
N HIS A 53 1.01 -2.75 -4.49
CA HIS A 53 0.73 -4.18 -4.35
C HIS A 53 -0.65 -4.38 -3.68
N LYS A 54 -1.54 -5.15 -4.32
CA LYS A 54 -2.89 -5.46 -3.80
C LYS A 54 -2.83 -6.05 -2.41
N VAL A 55 -1.90 -6.97 -2.18
CA VAL A 55 -1.77 -7.66 -0.88
C VAL A 55 -1.48 -6.69 0.26
N MET A 56 -0.64 -5.68 0.02
CA MET A 56 -0.30 -4.68 1.04
C MET A 56 -1.49 -3.77 1.34
N LEU A 57 -2.23 -3.35 0.30
CA LEU A 57 -3.45 -2.56 0.46
C LEU A 57 -4.55 -3.33 1.20
N ALA A 58 -4.80 -4.58 0.78
CA ALA A 58 -5.82 -5.44 1.37
C ALA A 58 -5.50 -5.84 2.82
N ALA A 59 -4.22 -6.08 3.13
CA ALA A 59 -3.78 -6.39 4.50
C ALA A 59 -3.96 -5.19 5.45
N SER A 60 -3.82 -3.97 4.92
CA SER A 60 -3.84 -2.75 5.73
C SER A 60 -5.24 -2.17 5.96
N SER A 61 -6.24 -2.53 5.14
CA SER A 61 -7.59 -1.99 5.26
C SER A 61 -8.65 -2.99 4.77
N PRO A 62 -9.64 -3.33 5.62
CA PRO A 62 -10.77 -4.17 5.22
C PRO A 62 -11.55 -3.59 4.02
N MET A 63 -11.69 -2.26 3.94
CA MET A 63 -12.36 -1.59 2.81
C MET A 63 -11.62 -1.85 1.50
N LEU A 64 -10.29 -1.66 1.50
CA LEU A 64 -9.48 -1.91 0.31
C LEU A 64 -9.49 -3.38 -0.06
N LYS A 65 -9.44 -4.30 0.92
CA LYS A 65 -9.58 -5.74 0.67
C LYS A 65 -10.88 -6.04 -0.07
N THR A 66 -12.02 -5.55 0.43
CA THR A 66 -13.33 -5.78 -0.21
C THR A 66 -13.37 -5.24 -1.63
N MET A 67 -12.85 -4.03 -1.87
CA MET A 67 -12.81 -3.44 -3.22
C MET A 67 -11.95 -4.28 -4.18
N LEU A 68 -10.76 -4.69 -3.73
CA LEU A 68 -9.79 -5.46 -4.52
C LEU A 68 -10.22 -6.91 -4.80
N THR A 69 -11.16 -7.46 -4.02
CA THR A 69 -11.71 -8.82 -4.22
C THR A 69 -13.12 -8.81 -4.79
N SER A 70 -13.65 -7.66 -5.17
CA SER A 70 -14.99 -7.55 -5.77
C SER A 70 -14.99 -8.06 -7.21
N SER A 71 -16.13 -8.56 -7.69
CA SER A 71 -16.27 -9.09 -9.05
C SER A 71 -16.04 -8.03 -10.14
N GLU A 72 -16.28 -6.76 -9.83
CA GLU A 72 -16.13 -5.63 -10.75
C GLU A 72 -14.67 -5.16 -10.88
N PHE A 73 -13.79 -5.64 -10.00
CA PHE A 73 -12.38 -5.28 -10.01
C PHE A 73 -11.59 -6.19 -10.94
N GLY A 74 -10.99 -5.59 -11.98
CA GLY A 74 -9.99 -6.26 -12.81
C GLY A 74 -10.45 -6.84 -14.14
N ASP A 75 -11.68 -6.56 -14.58
CA ASP A 75 -12.21 -7.08 -15.85
C ASP A 75 -11.51 -6.53 -17.11
N CYS A 76 -10.59 -5.55 -16.97
CA CYS A 76 -9.91 -4.86 -18.07
C CYS A 76 -8.37 -5.01 -18.12
N GLY A 77 -7.78 -5.99 -17.40
CA GLY A 77 -6.37 -6.38 -17.59
C GLY A 77 -5.30 -5.42 -17.01
N LYS A 78 -5.69 -4.28 -16.46
CA LYS A 78 -4.92 -3.51 -15.48
C LYS A 78 -5.89 -3.10 -14.37
N GLU A 79 -5.71 -3.67 -13.19
CA GLU A 79 -6.66 -3.46 -12.11
C GLU A 79 -6.45 -2.07 -11.52
N VAL A 80 -7.31 -1.13 -11.91
CA VAL A 80 -7.29 0.25 -11.44
C VAL A 80 -8.29 0.38 -10.29
N LEU A 81 -7.80 0.78 -9.12
CA LEU A 81 -8.63 1.05 -7.95
C LEU A 81 -8.95 2.54 -7.90
N CYS A 82 -10.19 2.90 -8.20
CA CYS A 82 -10.63 4.30 -8.18
C CYS A 82 -11.06 4.71 -6.76
N LEU A 83 -10.36 5.66 -6.17
CA LEU A 83 -10.73 6.24 -4.86
C LEU A 83 -11.16 7.70 -5.04
N GLY A 84 -12.47 7.93 -4.87
CA GLY A 84 -13.04 9.27 -4.90
C GLY A 84 -12.80 10.04 -3.59
N GLY A 85 -12.66 11.35 -3.68
CA GLY A 85 -12.52 12.23 -2.51
C GLY A 85 -11.14 12.20 -1.83
N VAL A 86 -10.16 11.53 -2.43
CA VAL A 86 -8.77 11.49 -1.98
C VAL A 86 -7.90 12.14 -3.04
N ASP A 87 -7.07 13.10 -2.65
CA ASP A 87 -6.06 13.69 -3.53
C ASP A 87 -4.73 12.95 -3.46
N GLU A 88 -3.85 13.26 -4.41
CA GLU A 88 -2.57 12.60 -4.63
C GLU A 88 -1.65 12.64 -3.41
N GLU A 89 -1.59 13.77 -2.69
CA GLU A 89 -0.73 13.92 -1.51
C GLU A 89 -1.24 13.06 -0.35
N ALA A 90 -2.54 13.13 -0.06
CA ALA A 90 -3.17 12.30 0.95
C ALA A 90 -2.98 10.80 0.66
N MET A 91 -3.13 10.39 -0.60
CA MET A 91 -2.94 8.99 -0.97
C MET A 91 -1.47 8.53 -0.83
N ARG A 92 -0.49 9.42 -1.08
CA ARG A 92 0.92 9.11 -0.82
C ARG A 92 1.19 8.88 0.67
N TRP A 93 0.58 9.65 1.56
CA TRP A 93 0.67 9.41 3.01
C TRP A 93 0.06 8.06 3.40
N VAL A 94 -1.09 7.70 2.82
CA VAL A 94 -1.69 6.38 3.03
C VAL A 94 -0.76 5.27 2.57
N LEU A 95 -0.18 5.39 1.38
CA LEU A 95 0.79 4.40 0.88
C LEU A 95 2.02 4.33 1.78
N ASP A 96 2.57 5.46 2.22
CA ASP A 96 3.73 5.45 3.12
C ASP A 96 3.40 4.74 4.45
N PHE A 97 2.22 4.99 5.00
CA PHE A 97 1.72 4.27 6.17
C PHE A 97 1.56 2.76 5.92
N VAL A 98 0.95 2.36 4.79
CA VAL A 98 0.76 0.94 4.43
C VAL A 98 2.09 0.18 4.39
N TYR A 99 3.14 0.80 3.86
CA TYR A 99 4.42 0.13 3.67
C TYR A 99 5.43 0.36 4.80
N THR A 100 5.22 1.33 5.68
CA THR A 100 6.16 1.62 6.76
C THR A 100 5.57 1.50 8.17
N GLY A 101 4.25 1.41 8.29
CA GLY A 101 3.54 1.43 9.57
C GLY A 101 3.57 2.79 10.28
N SER A 102 4.09 3.83 9.62
CA SER A 102 4.18 5.18 10.15
C SER A 102 3.98 6.19 9.03
N VAL A 103 3.55 7.40 9.37
CA VAL A 103 3.51 8.49 8.41
C VAL A 103 3.67 9.80 9.16
N VAL A 104 4.42 10.72 8.57
CA VAL A 104 4.55 12.08 9.08
C VAL A 104 3.69 12.99 8.22
N VAL A 105 2.57 13.43 8.80
CA VAL A 105 1.70 14.41 8.15
C VAL A 105 2.20 15.80 8.53
N GLY A 106 2.82 16.48 7.57
CA GLY A 106 3.15 17.89 7.71
C GLY A 106 1.90 18.73 7.48
N GLY A 107 1.37 19.36 8.51
CA GLY A 107 0.37 20.42 8.33
C GLY A 107 0.92 21.49 7.39
N ALA A 108 0.06 22.01 6.52
CA ALA A 108 0.38 23.04 5.53
C ALA A 108 1.47 23.98 6.05
N SER A 109 2.52 24.19 5.25
CA SER A 109 3.28 25.43 5.35
C SER A 109 2.28 26.55 5.10
N SER A 110 1.68 27.04 6.19
CA SER A 110 1.16 28.38 6.30
C SER A 110 2.38 29.29 6.30
N LEU A 111 2.99 29.44 5.14
CA LEU A 111 3.98 30.47 4.88
C LEU A 111 3.58 31.20 3.60
N LEU A 112 2.86 32.30 3.86
CA LEU A 112 2.65 33.51 3.08
C LEU A 112 1.63 33.44 1.93
#